data_AF-A0A7R9HPZ6-F1
#
_entry.id   AF-A0A7R9HPZ6-F1
#
_cell.length_a   1.000
_cell.length_b   1.000
_cell.length_c   1.000
_cell.angle_alpha   90.00
_cell.angle_beta   90.00
_cell.angle_gamma   90.00
#
_symmetry.space_group_name_H-M   'P 1'
#
loop_
_entity.id
_entity.type
_entity.pdbx_description
1 polymer ?
#
loop_
_entity_poly.entity_id
_entity_poly.type
_entity_poly.pdbx_seq_one_letter_code
_entity_poly.pdbx_strand_id
1 'polypeptide(L)'
;ARGPKKHLKRLHAPKAWMLDKLGGVYAPRPSTGPHKLRESLPLVIFLRNRLKYALTNCEVKKIVKQRLVKVDGKVRTDPNYPAGFMDGITIEKTGEFFRLIYDVKGRFTIHRITAEEAKYKLCKVKRVQTGPKGIPFLVTHDGNLCMITGGRNLGRVGTVVNRERHPGSFDIVHIKDTLGHNFATRLNNVFIIGKATKSYVSLPRSKGVKLSIAEERDKRLAAKAASG
;
A
#
# COMPACT_ATOMS: atom_id res chain seq x y z
N ALA A 1 13.67 -12.27 27.42
CA ALA A 1 12.25 -12.11 27.04
C ALA A 1 11.67 -13.49 26.69
N ARG A 2 10.46 -13.83 27.19
CA ARG A 2 9.92 -15.22 27.20
C ARG A 2 9.03 -15.59 25.98
N GLY A 3 9.24 -14.99 24.80
CA GLY A 3 8.51 -15.35 23.57
C GLY A 3 7.89 -14.18 22.79
N PRO A 4 7.06 -14.46 21.76
CA PRO A 4 6.51 -13.46 20.86
C PRO A 4 5.48 -12.55 21.55
N LYS A 5 5.61 -11.24 21.35
CA LYS A 5 4.66 -10.25 21.88
C LYS A 5 3.34 -10.30 21.12
N LYS A 6 2.22 -10.45 21.85
CA LYS A 6 0.85 -10.50 21.29
C LYS A 6 0.16 -9.14 21.19
N HIS A 7 0.65 -8.12 21.87
CA HIS A 7 0.03 -6.80 21.93
C HIS A 7 0.84 -5.74 21.17
N LEU A 8 0.14 -4.72 20.66
CA LEU A 8 0.73 -3.52 20.06
C LEU A 8 0.15 -2.28 20.76
N LYS A 9 0.99 -1.50 21.43
CA LYS A 9 0.56 -0.21 22.00
C LYS A 9 0.28 0.78 20.88
N ARG A 10 -0.74 1.60 21.05
CA ARG A 10 -1.20 2.54 20.01
C ARG A 10 -0.15 3.58 19.63
N LEU A 11 0.60 4.08 20.61
CA LEU A 11 1.71 5.02 20.38
C LEU A 11 2.84 4.44 19.51
N HIS A 12 2.99 3.11 19.50
CA HIS A 12 3.98 2.40 18.69
C HIS A 12 3.40 1.85 17.38
N ALA A 13 2.12 2.12 17.10
CA ALA A 13 1.50 1.72 15.84
C ALA A 13 2.12 2.49 14.66
N PRO A 14 2.14 1.91 13.45
CA PRO A 14 2.58 2.62 12.25
C PRO A 14 1.81 3.94 12.06
N LYS A 15 2.55 5.06 11.94
CA LYS A 15 1.96 6.40 11.73
C LYS A 15 1.06 6.47 10.50
N ALA A 16 1.34 5.67 9.47
CA ALA A 16 0.53 5.57 8.25
C ALA A 16 -0.92 5.11 8.49
N TRP A 17 -1.22 4.48 9.62
CA TRP A 17 -2.59 4.08 9.98
C TRP A 17 -3.46 5.25 10.42
N MET A 18 -2.88 6.41 10.76
CA MET A 18 -3.62 7.59 11.22
C MET A 18 -4.56 7.24 12.39
N LEU A 19 -4.06 6.46 13.35
CA LEU A 19 -4.75 6.23 14.60
C LEU A 19 -4.59 7.49 15.46
N ASP A 20 -5.71 7.92 16.04
CA ASP A 20 -5.75 8.96 17.03
C ASP A 20 -5.02 8.52 18.31
N LYS A 21 -4.55 9.47 19.11
CA LYS A 21 -3.77 9.17 20.33
C LYS A 21 -4.64 8.70 21.50
N LEU A 22 -5.87 9.20 21.60
CA LEU A 22 -6.70 9.11 22.80
C LEU A 22 -7.77 8.00 22.78
N GLY A 23 -8.04 7.38 21.64
CA GLY A 23 -9.10 6.37 21.45
C GLY A 23 -8.79 5.00 22.04
N GLY A 24 -7.97 4.96 23.10
CA GLY A 24 -7.59 3.79 23.89
C GLY A 24 -6.09 3.48 23.90
N VAL A 25 -5.68 2.49 24.69
CA VAL A 25 -4.25 2.18 24.92
C VAL A 25 -3.62 1.33 23.80
N TYR A 26 -4.40 0.47 23.14
CA TYR A 26 -3.90 -0.53 22.20
C TYR A 26 -4.33 -0.25 20.76
N ALA A 27 -3.47 -0.62 19.81
CA ALA A 27 -3.80 -0.67 18.39
C ALA A 27 -4.05 -2.13 17.96
N PRO A 28 -4.83 -2.35 16.89
CA PRO A 28 -4.91 -3.67 16.27
C PRO A 28 -3.52 -4.15 15.88
N ARG A 29 -3.10 -5.28 16.44
CA ARG A 29 -1.87 -5.94 16.03
C ARG A 29 -2.20 -6.81 14.80
N PRO A 30 -1.59 -6.57 13.64
CA PRO A 30 -1.81 -7.39 12.47
C PRO A 30 -1.38 -8.82 12.76
N SER A 31 -2.18 -9.78 12.30
CA SER A 31 -1.82 -11.19 12.34
C SER A 31 -0.60 -11.44 11.45
N THR A 32 0.09 -12.55 11.68
CA THR A 32 1.13 -13.00 10.74
C THR A 32 0.47 -13.35 9.42
N GLY A 33 0.93 -12.74 8.33
CA GLY A 33 0.36 -12.93 7.01
C GLY A 33 1.31 -12.46 5.92
N PRO A 34 0.82 -12.21 4.70
CA PRO A 34 1.67 -11.96 3.54
C PRO A 34 2.52 -10.69 3.65
N HIS A 35 2.02 -9.69 4.36
CA HIS A 35 2.65 -8.37 4.47
C HIS A 35 3.20 -8.10 5.87
N LYS A 36 4.31 -7.34 5.93
CA LYS A 36 4.95 -7.00 7.21
C LYS A 36 4.05 -6.06 8.03
N LEU A 37 4.19 -6.10 9.35
CA LEU A 37 3.40 -5.28 10.29
C LEU A 37 3.45 -3.77 9.96
N ARG A 38 4.60 -3.24 9.56
CA ARG A 38 4.78 -1.81 9.24
C ARG A 38 4.38 -1.44 7.81
N GLU A 39 4.20 -2.43 6.94
CA GLU A 39 3.91 -2.30 5.51
C GLU A 39 2.53 -2.89 5.17
N SER A 40 1.62 -2.96 6.15
CA SER A 40 0.27 -3.50 5.99
C SER A 40 -0.76 -2.60 6.69
N LEU A 41 -2.02 -2.79 6.33
CA LEU A 41 -3.21 -2.19 6.89
C LEU A 41 -4.16 -3.32 7.33
N PRO A 42 -4.37 -3.51 8.64
CA PRO A 42 -5.36 -4.46 9.14
C PRO A 42 -6.77 -4.18 8.61
N LEU A 43 -7.54 -5.23 8.29
CA LEU A 43 -8.92 -5.10 7.82
C LEU A 43 -9.82 -4.29 8.76
N VAL A 44 -9.58 -4.39 10.08
CA VAL A 44 -10.29 -3.57 11.07
C VAL A 44 -10.07 -2.08 10.90
N ILE A 45 -8.85 -1.64 10.52
CA ILE A 45 -8.56 -0.22 10.26
C ILE A 45 -9.18 0.19 8.92
N PHE A 46 -9.15 -0.70 7.92
CA PHE A 46 -9.76 -0.46 6.62
C PHE A 46 -11.29 -0.25 6.74
N LEU A 47 -12.01 -1.17 7.38
CA LEU A 47 -13.47 -1.11 7.49
C LEU A 47 -13.95 0.00 8.44
N ARG A 48 -13.29 0.17 9.61
CA ARG A 48 -13.73 1.12 10.65
C ARG A 48 -13.20 2.54 10.43
N ASN A 49 -11.90 2.70 10.20
CA ASN A 49 -11.29 4.03 10.20
C ASN A 49 -11.30 4.69 8.81
N ARG A 50 -11.26 3.90 7.74
CA ARG A 50 -11.19 4.43 6.37
C ARG A 50 -12.54 4.41 5.66
N LEU A 51 -13.22 3.27 5.58
CA LEU A 51 -14.53 3.15 4.91
C LEU A 51 -15.71 3.60 5.78
N LYS A 52 -15.56 3.59 7.11
CA LYS A 52 -16.62 3.98 8.07
C LYS A 52 -17.87 3.09 8.03
N TYR A 53 -17.74 1.84 7.56
CA TYR A 53 -18.84 0.84 7.61
C TYR A 53 -19.07 0.24 9.00
N ALA A 54 -18.09 0.39 9.88
CA ALA A 54 -18.19 0.00 11.27
C ALA A 54 -17.77 1.18 12.15
N LEU A 55 -18.41 1.33 13.29
CA LEU A 55 -18.06 2.26 14.35
C LEU A 55 -17.15 1.56 15.37
N THR A 56 -17.44 0.29 15.69
CA THR A 56 -16.73 -0.48 16.72
C THR A 56 -15.99 -1.71 16.19
N ASN A 57 -15.05 -2.24 16.97
CA ASN A 57 -14.35 -3.49 16.62
C ASN A 57 -15.29 -4.70 16.58
N CYS A 58 -16.39 -4.68 17.35
CA CYS A 58 -17.37 -5.76 17.38
C CYS A 58 -18.15 -5.84 16.07
N GLU A 59 -18.53 -4.70 15.49
CA GLU A 59 -19.17 -4.65 14.18
C GLU A 59 -18.25 -5.14 13.06
N VAL A 60 -16.97 -4.75 13.08
CA VAL A 60 -15.98 -5.29 12.14
C VAL A 60 -15.93 -6.82 12.20
N LYS A 61 -15.90 -7.40 13.42
CA LYS A 61 -15.94 -8.85 13.60
C LYS A 61 -17.21 -9.46 12.98
N LYS A 62 -18.38 -8.83 13.15
CA LYS A 62 -19.64 -9.27 12.54
C LYS A 62 -19.55 -9.27 11.01
N ILE A 63 -19.12 -8.16 10.41
CA ILE A 63 -18.97 -8.01 8.94
C ILE A 63 -18.04 -9.09 8.37
N VAL A 64 -16.87 -9.25 8.98
CA VAL A 64 -15.84 -10.17 8.51
C VAL A 64 -16.25 -11.64 8.70
N LYS A 65 -17.03 -11.95 9.74
CA LYS A 65 -17.55 -13.31 9.99
C LYS A 65 -18.70 -13.71 9.07
N GLN A 66 -19.42 -12.74 8.50
CA GLN A 66 -20.42 -12.98 7.45
C GLN A 66 -19.79 -13.39 6.10
N ARG A 67 -18.45 -13.48 6.01
CA ARG A 67 -17.72 -13.93 4.81
C ARG A 67 -17.90 -13.03 3.58
N LEU A 68 -18.34 -11.79 3.77
CA LEU A 68 -18.61 -10.82 2.69
C LEU A 68 -17.35 -10.12 2.15
N VAL A 69 -16.25 -10.17 2.90
CA VAL A 69 -15.00 -9.47 2.55
C VAL A 69 -14.01 -10.48 1.96
N LYS A 70 -13.63 -10.24 0.71
CA LYS A 70 -12.60 -11.01 0.00
C LYS A 70 -11.35 -10.16 -0.17
N VAL A 71 -10.18 -10.75 0.06
CA VAL A 71 -8.87 -10.17 -0.24
C VAL A 71 -8.18 -11.08 -1.23
N ASP A 72 -7.82 -10.54 -2.39
CA ASP A 72 -7.30 -11.27 -3.55
C ASP A 72 -8.19 -12.46 -3.94
N GLY A 73 -9.52 -12.23 -3.99
CA GLY A 73 -10.53 -13.23 -4.31
C GLY A 73 -10.80 -14.28 -3.22
N LYS A 74 -10.00 -14.32 -2.14
CA LYS A 74 -10.18 -15.26 -1.03
C LYS A 74 -10.92 -14.59 0.12
N VAL A 75 -11.95 -15.26 0.64
CA VAL A 75 -12.68 -14.80 1.83
C VAL A 75 -11.73 -14.74 3.02
N ARG A 76 -11.68 -13.59 3.70
CA ARG A 76 -10.90 -13.43 4.92
C ARG A 76 -11.84 -13.17 6.09
N THR A 77 -11.74 -14.02 7.11
CA THR A 77 -12.54 -13.93 8.34
C THR A 77 -11.77 -13.37 9.55
N ASP A 78 -10.49 -13.00 9.36
CA ASP A 78 -9.66 -12.40 10.40
C ASP A 78 -9.71 -10.86 10.32
N PRO A 79 -10.25 -10.15 11.32
CA PRO A 79 -10.25 -8.69 11.35
C PRO A 79 -8.85 -8.06 11.34
N ASN A 80 -7.85 -8.79 11.84
CA ASN A 80 -6.46 -8.32 11.91
C ASN A 80 -5.61 -8.81 10.73
N TYR A 81 -6.24 -9.35 9.68
CA TYR A 81 -5.54 -9.79 8.49
C TYR A 81 -4.72 -8.63 7.90
N PRO A 82 -3.40 -8.82 7.67
CA PRO A 82 -2.53 -7.77 7.16
C PRO A 82 -2.70 -7.63 5.63
N ALA A 83 -3.70 -6.86 5.20
CA ALA A 83 -3.80 -6.46 3.80
C ALA A 83 -2.71 -5.42 3.50
N GLY A 84 -2.04 -5.48 2.35
CA GLY A 84 -0.89 -4.63 2.06
C GLY A 84 -0.92 -4.00 0.68
N PHE A 85 0.24 -3.55 0.25
CA PHE A 85 0.41 -2.88 -1.03
C PHE A 85 -0.03 -3.80 -2.19
N MET A 86 -0.86 -3.26 -3.09
CA MET A 86 -1.42 -3.92 -4.29
C MET A 86 -2.46 -5.01 -4.05
N ASP A 87 -2.86 -5.28 -2.80
CA ASP A 87 -3.94 -6.22 -2.53
C ASP A 87 -5.28 -5.65 -3.04
N GLY A 88 -6.05 -6.51 -3.71
CA GLY A 88 -7.42 -6.24 -4.13
C GLY A 88 -8.41 -6.66 -3.04
N ILE A 89 -9.21 -5.73 -2.54
CA ILE A 89 -10.25 -5.97 -1.53
C ILE A 89 -11.61 -5.81 -2.20
N THR A 90 -12.44 -6.87 -2.13
CA THR A 90 -13.79 -6.88 -2.68
C THR A 90 -14.80 -7.03 -1.56
N ILE A 91 -15.86 -6.24 -1.60
CA ILE A 91 -17.02 -6.37 -0.71
C ILE A 91 -18.20 -6.76 -1.58
N GLU A 92 -18.60 -8.04 -1.53
CA GLU A 92 -19.55 -8.60 -2.50
C GLU A 92 -20.94 -7.97 -2.37
N LYS A 93 -21.38 -7.71 -1.15
CA LYS A 93 -22.71 -7.16 -0.87
C LYS A 93 -22.90 -5.74 -1.41
N THR A 94 -21.84 -4.93 -1.45
CA THR A 94 -21.88 -3.57 -1.98
C THR A 94 -21.45 -3.50 -3.45
N GLY A 95 -20.90 -4.59 -4.01
CA GLY A 95 -20.35 -4.62 -5.35
C GLY A 95 -19.12 -3.74 -5.56
N GLU A 96 -18.49 -3.28 -4.47
CA GLU A 96 -17.33 -2.37 -4.54
C GLU A 96 -16.00 -3.13 -4.50
N PHE A 97 -15.07 -2.67 -5.34
CA PHE A 97 -13.72 -3.19 -5.45
C PHE A 97 -12.72 -2.10 -5.09
N PHE A 98 -11.74 -2.47 -4.29
CA PHE A 98 -10.71 -1.56 -3.80
C PHE A 98 -9.33 -2.13 -4.05
N ARG A 99 -8.36 -1.26 -4.32
CA ARG A 99 -6.94 -1.60 -4.29
C ARG A 99 -6.23 -0.74 -3.26
N LEU A 100 -5.38 -1.37 -2.45
CA LEU A 100 -4.53 -0.67 -1.51
C LEU A 100 -3.27 -0.16 -2.22
N ILE A 101 -3.20 1.16 -2.41
CA ILE A 101 -2.07 1.85 -3.05
C ILE A 101 -1.52 2.90 -2.08
N TYR A 102 -0.24 3.25 -2.19
CA TYR A 102 0.33 4.36 -1.44
C TYR A 102 -0.01 5.72 -2.06
N ASP A 103 -0.38 6.66 -1.19
CA ASP A 103 -0.39 8.08 -1.48
C ASP A 103 1.03 8.66 -1.41
N VAL A 104 1.23 9.82 -2.04
CA VAL A 104 2.51 10.57 -2.03
C VAL A 104 2.97 11.01 -0.64
N LYS A 105 2.07 10.97 0.34
CA LYS A 105 2.34 11.20 1.76
C LYS A 105 2.77 9.96 2.53
N GLY A 106 2.84 8.81 1.86
CA GLY A 106 3.25 7.55 2.46
C GLY A 106 2.17 6.85 3.29
N ARG A 107 0.90 7.02 2.90
CA ARG A 107 -0.27 6.42 3.56
C ARG A 107 -0.95 5.46 2.62
N PHE A 108 -1.63 4.44 3.13
CA PHE A 108 -2.53 3.63 2.31
C PHE A 108 -3.77 4.43 1.95
N THR A 109 -3.97 4.66 0.65
CA THR A 109 -5.21 5.13 0.06
C THR A 109 -6.08 3.96 -0.36
N ILE A 110 -7.38 4.10 -0.11
CA ILE A 110 -8.39 3.22 -0.66
C ILE A 110 -8.68 3.69 -2.07
N HIS A 111 -8.15 3.00 -3.06
CA HIS A 111 -8.40 3.31 -4.46
C HIS A 111 -9.56 2.45 -4.94
N ARG A 112 -10.69 3.05 -5.32
CA ARG A 112 -11.81 2.34 -5.94
C ARG A 112 -11.41 1.91 -7.35
N ILE A 113 -11.68 0.66 -7.70
CA ILE A 113 -11.35 0.07 -9.01
C ILE A 113 -12.58 -0.58 -9.63
N THR A 114 -12.49 -0.92 -10.91
CA THR A 114 -13.53 -1.70 -11.61
C THR A 114 -13.35 -3.20 -11.34
N ALA A 115 -14.42 -3.97 -11.60
CA ALA A 115 -14.40 -5.43 -11.43
C ALA A 115 -13.37 -6.12 -12.34
N GLU A 116 -13.13 -5.58 -13.55
CA GLU A 116 -12.11 -6.09 -14.47
C GLU A 116 -10.70 -5.91 -13.91
N GLU A 117 -10.43 -4.72 -13.36
CA GLU A 117 -9.13 -4.41 -12.78
C GLU A 117 -8.86 -5.24 -11.53
N ALA A 118 -9.91 -5.61 -10.79
CA ALA A 118 -9.79 -6.44 -9.58
C ALA A 118 -9.33 -7.87 -9.86
N LYS A 119 -9.47 -8.37 -11.10
CA LYS A 119 -9.07 -9.73 -11.48
C LYS A 119 -7.57 -9.95 -11.42
N TYR A 120 -6.77 -8.90 -11.58
CA TYR A 120 -5.33 -8.98 -11.60
C TYR A 120 -4.68 -8.10 -10.53
N LYS A 121 -3.46 -8.45 -10.13
CA LYS A 121 -2.62 -7.62 -9.27
C LYS A 121 -1.18 -7.67 -9.75
N LEU A 122 -0.49 -6.55 -9.65
CA LEU A 122 0.95 -6.53 -9.89
C LEU A 122 1.66 -7.05 -8.64
N CYS A 123 2.69 -7.85 -8.84
CA CYS A 123 3.56 -8.33 -7.78
C CYS A 123 5.00 -7.92 -8.10
N LYS A 124 5.67 -7.24 -7.15
CA LYS A 124 7.09 -6.95 -7.24
C LYS A 124 7.87 -8.16 -6.84
N VAL A 125 9.02 -8.22 -7.47
CA VAL A 125 9.86 -9.36 -7.44
C VAL A 125 11.16 -9.14 -6.77
N LYS A 126 11.45 -10.13 -5.93
CA LYS A 126 12.49 -10.15 -4.95
C LYS A 126 13.60 -11.15 -5.31
N ARG A 127 13.28 -12.31 -5.91
CA ARG A 127 14.27 -13.37 -6.11
C ARG A 127 13.83 -14.46 -7.09
N VAL A 128 14.56 -14.69 -8.18
CA VAL A 128 14.38 -15.90 -9.01
C VAL A 128 15.10 -17.06 -8.32
N GLN A 129 14.43 -18.19 -8.17
CA GLN A 129 15.00 -19.40 -7.57
C GLN A 129 14.46 -20.65 -8.28
N THR A 130 15.22 -21.73 -8.16
CA THR A 130 14.83 -23.04 -8.65
C THR A 130 14.33 -23.87 -7.47
N GLY A 131 13.13 -24.41 -7.58
CA GLY A 131 12.54 -25.30 -6.57
C GLY A 131 13.12 -26.71 -6.64
N PRO A 132 12.67 -27.61 -5.73
CA PRO A 132 12.96 -29.04 -5.83
C PRO A 132 12.57 -29.57 -7.22
N LYS A 133 13.38 -30.48 -7.79
CA LYS A 133 13.23 -31.02 -9.17
C LYS A 133 13.52 -30.04 -10.32
N GLY A 134 14.28 -28.96 -10.07
CA GLY A 134 14.75 -28.09 -11.15
C GLY A 134 13.68 -27.16 -11.73
N ILE A 135 12.50 -27.03 -11.08
CA ILE A 135 11.41 -26.19 -11.56
C ILE A 135 11.73 -24.72 -11.22
N PRO A 136 12.00 -23.86 -12.22
CA PRO A 136 12.23 -22.44 -11.95
C PRO A 136 10.92 -21.80 -11.51
N PHE A 137 10.93 -21.09 -10.37
CA PHE A 137 9.83 -20.21 -10.01
C PHE A 137 10.26 -18.76 -10.16
N LEU A 138 9.48 -18.05 -10.95
CA LEU A 138 9.70 -16.65 -11.18
C LEU A 138 9.24 -15.87 -9.97
N VAL A 139 10.09 -14.93 -9.70
CA VAL A 139 9.69 -13.69 -9.12
C VAL A 139 10.02 -12.76 -10.32
N THR A 140 9.00 -12.18 -10.98
CA THR A 140 8.90 -11.23 -12.14
C THR A 140 9.35 -9.74 -12.06
N HIS A 141 10.21 -9.27 -12.97
CA HIS A 141 10.09 -7.87 -13.43
C HIS A 141 10.36 -7.77 -14.92
N ASP A 142 9.57 -6.94 -15.62
CA ASP A 142 10.03 -6.05 -16.69
C ASP A 142 9.10 -4.84 -16.81
N GLY A 143 9.68 -3.64 -16.81
CA GLY A 143 8.99 -2.36 -16.94
C GLY A 143 9.77 -1.22 -16.27
N ASN A 144 9.73 -0.01 -16.86
CA ASN A 144 10.52 1.15 -16.41
C ASN A 144 9.73 2.11 -15.51
N LEU A 145 8.39 2.05 -15.52
CA LEU A 145 7.56 2.90 -14.66
C LEU A 145 7.44 2.27 -13.28
N CYS A 146 7.79 2.99 -12.24
CA CYS A 146 7.86 2.47 -10.88
C CYS A 146 7.14 3.36 -9.86
N MET A 147 6.60 2.74 -8.81
CA MET A 147 6.13 3.36 -7.59
C MET A 147 7.08 3.01 -6.44
N ILE A 148 7.35 3.97 -5.55
CA ILE A 148 8.14 3.73 -4.35
C ILE A 148 7.28 3.14 -3.23
N THR A 149 7.74 2.04 -2.63
CA THR A 149 7.04 1.32 -1.55
C THR A 149 7.71 1.47 -0.18
N GLY A 150 8.80 2.25 -0.06
CA GLY A 150 9.47 2.47 1.23
C GLY A 150 10.37 3.71 1.28
N GLY A 151 10.69 4.14 2.50
CA GLY A 151 11.55 5.31 2.75
C GLY A 151 10.84 6.66 2.61
N ARG A 152 11.62 7.75 2.48
CA ARG A 152 11.10 9.14 2.44
C ARG A 152 10.27 9.45 1.18
N ASN A 153 10.56 8.76 0.08
CA ASN A 153 9.92 8.95 -1.22
C ASN A 153 8.71 8.03 -1.45
N LEU A 154 8.22 7.36 -0.39
CA LEU A 154 7.06 6.46 -0.43
C LEU A 154 5.84 7.06 -1.15
N GLY A 155 5.25 6.28 -2.07
CA GLY A 155 4.07 6.65 -2.85
C GLY A 155 4.34 7.56 -4.04
N ARG A 156 5.59 7.97 -4.27
CA ARG A 156 5.97 8.65 -5.51
C ARG A 156 6.01 7.67 -6.68
N VAL A 157 5.65 8.15 -7.87
CA VAL A 157 5.73 7.39 -9.14
C VAL A 157 6.73 8.08 -10.06
N GLY A 158 7.46 7.32 -10.86
CA GLY A 158 8.37 7.87 -11.85
C GLY A 158 9.01 6.81 -12.72
N THR A 159 9.73 7.25 -13.75
CA THR A 159 10.51 6.38 -14.62
C THR A 159 11.91 6.17 -14.05
N VAL A 160 12.38 4.94 -14.07
CA VAL A 160 13.77 4.63 -13.71
C VAL A 160 14.70 5.22 -14.78
N VAL A 161 15.64 6.05 -14.34
CA VAL A 161 16.64 6.69 -15.22
C VAL A 161 17.94 5.91 -15.19
N ASN A 162 18.47 5.68 -13.99
CA ASN A 162 19.75 5.01 -13.81
C ASN A 162 19.72 4.10 -12.57
N ARG A 163 20.47 3.00 -12.62
CA ARG A 163 20.72 2.11 -11.49
C ARG A 163 22.22 2.10 -11.19
N GLU A 164 22.58 2.66 -10.05
CA GLU A 164 23.91 2.56 -9.48
C GLU A 164 24.03 1.26 -8.69
N ARG A 165 24.98 0.42 -9.11
CA ARG A 165 25.28 -0.84 -8.43
C ARG A 165 26.39 -0.60 -7.42
N HIS A 166 26.17 -1.07 -6.19
CA HIS A 166 27.18 -1.02 -5.14
C HIS A 166 27.41 -2.44 -4.63
N PRO A 167 28.45 -3.15 -5.12
CA PRO A 167 28.79 -4.49 -4.65
C PRO A 167 28.96 -4.52 -3.13
N GLY A 168 28.29 -5.45 -2.46
CA GLY A 168 28.30 -5.57 -1.00
C GLY A 168 27.41 -4.56 -0.25
N SER A 169 26.73 -3.66 -0.94
CA SER A 169 25.82 -2.67 -0.35
C SER A 169 24.48 -2.62 -1.10
N PHE A 170 23.65 -1.64 -0.78
CA PHE A 170 22.35 -1.45 -1.42
C PHE A 170 22.50 -0.71 -2.75
N ASP A 171 22.03 -1.32 -3.82
CA ASP A 171 21.87 -0.64 -5.11
C ASP A 171 20.94 0.58 -5.00
N ILE A 172 21.36 1.68 -5.61
CA ILE A 172 20.63 2.94 -5.64
C ILE A 172 20.01 3.10 -7.03
N VAL A 173 18.75 3.52 -7.07
CA VAL A 173 18.00 3.76 -8.29
C VAL A 173 17.58 5.22 -8.33
N HIS A 174 17.99 5.91 -9.39
CA HIS A 174 17.60 7.26 -9.73
C HIS A 174 16.34 7.25 -10.58
N ILE A 175 15.34 8.01 -10.15
CA ILE A 175 13.99 8.01 -10.71
C ILE A 175 13.60 9.46 -11.03
N LYS A 176 12.95 9.63 -12.18
CA LYS A 176 12.41 10.91 -12.64
C LYS A 176 10.89 10.85 -12.64
N ASP A 177 10.25 11.80 -11.96
CA ASP A 177 8.80 11.95 -11.98
C ASP A 177 8.33 12.59 -13.30
N THR A 178 7.03 12.58 -13.54
CA THR A 178 6.38 13.18 -14.72
C THR A 178 6.59 14.71 -14.80
N LEU A 179 6.74 15.40 -13.66
CA LEU A 179 7.10 16.82 -13.60
C LEU A 179 8.62 17.08 -13.77
N GLY A 180 9.42 16.04 -14.01
CA GLY A 180 10.86 16.15 -14.20
C GLY A 180 11.69 16.22 -12.91
N HIS A 181 11.05 16.12 -11.73
CA HIS A 181 11.77 16.03 -10.46
C HIS A 181 12.54 14.71 -10.36
N ASN A 182 13.84 14.79 -10.08
CA ASN A 182 14.69 13.63 -9.88
C ASN A 182 14.81 13.29 -8.39
N PHE A 183 14.77 12.01 -8.04
CA PHE A 183 15.03 11.53 -6.69
C PHE A 183 15.60 10.10 -6.70
N ALA A 184 16.31 9.74 -5.62
CA ALA A 184 16.94 8.43 -5.48
C ALA A 184 16.28 7.59 -4.39
N THR A 185 16.25 6.27 -4.58
CA THR A 185 15.86 5.30 -3.54
C THR A 185 16.64 4.00 -3.68
N ARG A 186 16.66 3.17 -2.62
CA ARG A 186 17.22 1.82 -2.70
C ARG A 186 16.38 0.94 -3.63
N LEU A 187 17.01 0.06 -4.41
CA LEU A 187 16.34 -0.88 -5.31
C LEU A 187 15.22 -1.70 -4.63
N ASN A 188 15.42 -2.07 -3.36
CA ASN A 188 14.42 -2.80 -2.57
C ASN A 188 13.09 -2.06 -2.41
N ASN A 189 13.08 -0.72 -2.46
CA ASN A 189 11.90 0.11 -2.31
C ASN A 189 11.23 0.48 -3.65
N VAL A 190 11.80 0.07 -4.80
CA VAL A 190 11.28 0.40 -6.13
C VAL A 190 10.34 -0.70 -6.62
N PHE A 191 9.07 -0.40 -6.90
CA PHE A 191 8.09 -1.37 -7.41
C PHE A 191 7.69 -1.00 -8.84
N ILE A 192 7.91 -1.89 -9.80
CA ILE A 192 7.55 -1.63 -11.20
C ILE A 192 6.03 -1.78 -11.38
N ILE A 193 5.39 -0.76 -11.94
CA ILE A 193 3.93 -0.66 -12.11
C ILE A 193 3.50 -0.56 -13.58
N GLY A 194 4.44 -0.45 -14.52
CA GLY A 194 4.13 -0.24 -15.92
C GLY A 194 5.36 -0.13 -16.82
N LYS A 195 5.11 0.10 -18.11
CA LYS A 195 6.15 0.26 -19.14
C LYS A 195 6.09 1.69 -19.69
N ALA A 196 7.26 2.32 -19.79
CA ALA A 196 7.39 3.71 -20.24
C ALA A 196 6.48 4.67 -19.44
N THR A 197 5.50 5.29 -20.09
CA THR A 197 4.53 6.22 -19.46
C THR A 197 3.20 5.55 -19.10
N LYS A 198 2.95 4.31 -19.53
CA LYS A 198 1.69 3.59 -19.32
C LYS A 198 1.76 2.74 -18.07
N SER A 199 0.92 3.04 -17.08
CA SER A 199 0.71 2.16 -15.92
C SER A 199 -0.20 0.98 -16.27
N TYR A 200 0.10 -0.19 -15.72
CA TYR A 200 -0.77 -1.37 -15.82
C TYR A 200 -1.91 -1.35 -14.79
N VAL A 201 -1.86 -0.44 -13.81
CA VAL A 201 -2.89 -0.23 -12.80
C VAL A 201 -3.31 1.22 -12.75
N SER A 202 -4.54 1.45 -12.33
CA SER A 202 -5.08 2.76 -12.03
C SER A 202 -4.32 3.39 -10.85
N LEU A 203 -4.01 4.68 -10.99
CA LEU A 203 -3.27 5.45 -9.99
C LEU A 203 -4.21 6.38 -9.23
N PRO A 204 -3.93 6.65 -7.94
CA PRO A 204 -4.64 7.67 -7.17
C PRO A 204 -4.60 9.04 -7.84
N ARG A 205 -5.53 9.94 -7.46
CA ARG A 205 -5.78 11.25 -8.10
C ARG A 205 -4.54 12.11 -8.39
N SER A 206 -3.47 12.01 -7.60
CA SER A 206 -2.22 12.74 -7.77
C SER A 206 -1.22 12.08 -8.74
N LYS A 207 -1.55 10.91 -9.30
CA LYS A 207 -0.68 10.07 -10.16
C LYS A 207 0.70 9.77 -9.57
N GLY A 208 0.85 9.87 -8.24
CA GLY A 208 2.14 9.69 -7.57
C GLY A 208 3.07 10.90 -7.60
N VAL A 209 2.59 12.07 -8.03
CA VAL A 209 3.38 13.31 -8.04
C VAL A 209 3.31 14.00 -6.69
N LYS A 210 4.46 14.21 -6.05
CA LYS A 210 4.53 14.90 -4.76
C LYS A 210 4.89 16.37 -4.94
N LEU A 211 3.88 17.22 -4.70
CA LEU A 211 4.00 18.68 -4.68
C LEU A 211 4.90 19.17 -3.53
N SER A 212 5.40 20.39 -3.67
CA SER A 212 6.10 21.09 -2.60
C SER A 212 5.13 21.47 -1.46
N ILE A 213 5.68 21.83 -0.29
CA ILE A 213 4.87 22.21 0.87
C ILE A 213 4.09 23.50 0.58
N ALA A 214 4.70 24.43 -0.17
CA ALA A 214 4.06 25.68 -0.59
C ALA A 214 2.91 25.41 -1.56
N GLU A 215 3.16 24.64 -2.63
CA GLU A 215 2.13 24.26 -3.60
C GLU A 215 0.94 23.54 -2.95
N GLU A 216 1.22 22.66 -1.99
CA GLU A 216 0.15 21.96 -1.28
C GLU A 216 -0.64 22.88 -0.33
N ARG A 217 0.00 23.90 0.26
CA ARG A 217 -0.68 24.95 1.04
C ARG A 217 -1.61 25.75 0.13
N ASP A 218 -1.11 26.23 -1.00
CA ASP A 218 -1.86 27.09 -1.90
C ASP A 218 -3.06 26.35 -2.48
N LYS A 219 -2.86 25.09 -2.88
CA LYS A 219 -3.93 24.20 -3.32
C LYS A 219 -5.01 24.00 -2.26
N ARG A 220 -4.64 23.91 -0.98
CA ARG A 220 -5.61 23.79 0.13
C ARG A 220 -6.38 25.08 0.37
N LEU A 221 -5.71 26.22 0.32
CA LEU A 221 -6.34 27.53 0.46
C LEU A 221 -7.33 27.78 -0.68
N ALA A 222 -6.92 27.53 -1.92
CA ALA A 222 -7.77 27.63 -3.11
C ALA A 222 -8.99 26.70 -3.02
N ALA A 223 -8.80 25.44 -2.62
CA ALA A 223 -9.92 24.51 -2.46
C ALA A 223 -10.90 24.93 -1.37
N LYS A 224 -10.41 25.50 -0.26
CA LYS A 224 -11.26 26.02 0.82
C LYS A 224 -12.04 27.26 0.36
N ALA A 225 -11.40 28.16 -0.36
CA ALA A 225 -12.02 29.36 -0.93
C ALA A 225 -13.07 29.03 -2.01
N ALA A 226 -12.89 27.95 -2.75
CA ALA A 226 -13.87 27.50 -3.76
C ALA A 226 -15.07 26.73 -3.17
N SER A 227 -14.98 26.29 -1.91
CA SER A 227 -16.03 25.50 -1.23
C SER A 227 -16.85 26.30 -0.23
N GLY A 228 -16.41 27.51 0.11
CA GLY A 228 -17.13 28.46 0.96
C GLY A 228 -17.82 29.48 0.08
#